data_AF-A0A351DQF4-F1
#
_entry.id   AF-A0A351DQF4-F1
#
_cell.length_a   1.000
_cell.length_b   1.000
_cell.length_c   1.000
_cell.angle_alpha   90.00
_cell.angle_beta   90.00
_cell.angle_gamma   90.00
#
_symmetry.space_group_name_H-M   'P 1'
#
loop_
_entity.id
_entity.type
_entity.pdbx_description
1 polymer ?
#
loop_
_entity_poly.entity_id
_entity_poly.type
_entity_poly.pdbx_seq_one_letter_code
_entity_poly.pdbx_strand_id
1 'polypeptide(L)'
;KRHLGWVVTAEDLLANLESGDELVLDARANPRYVGVAPEPRPGMRSGHIPGSANVPFTDLLDANTGCFKPVAEIRERFVKAGVDHQSLVVSCGSGVTACVLALGLEIAGMLEPKLYDGSWSEWGSRDDLPIVTGD
;
A
#
# COMPACT_ATOMS: atom_id res chain seq x y z
N LYS A 1 11.14 20.26 -11.85
CA LYS A 1 11.98 19.89 -10.69
C LYS A 1 11.64 18.44 -10.34
N ARG A 2 12.58 17.49 -10.45
CA ARG A 2 12.34 16.09 -10.05
C ARG A 2 12.26 16.06 -8.52
N HIS A 3 11.09 15.77 -7.97
CA HIS A 3 10.91 15.55 -6.53
C HIS A 3 11.50 14.17 -6.19
N LEU A 4 12.79 14.13 -5.87
CA LEU A 4 13.54 12.89 -5.57
C LEU A 4 13.09 12.19 -4.26
N GLY A 5 12.11 12.74 -3.52
CA GLY A 5 11.68 12.22 -2.21
C GLY A 5 10.27 11.67 -2.16
N TRP A 6 9.54 11.61 -3.27
CA TRP A 6 8.13 11.15 -3.30
C TRP A 6 7.96 9.70 -3.74
N VAL A 7 8.99 9.11 -4.36
CA VAL A 7 8.99 7.73 -4.80
C VAL A 7 10.12 6.99 -4.10
N VAL A 8 9.83 5.80 -3.59
CA VAL A 8 10.82 4.88 -2.99
C VAL A 8 11.00 3.65 -3.87
N THR A 9 12.14 2.99 -3.71
CA THR A 9 12.54 1.79 -4.46
C THR A 9 12.28 0.52 -3.65
N ALA A 10 12.41 -0.65 -4.30
CA ALA A 10 12.38 -1.93 -3.61
C ALA A 10 13.50 -2.05 -2.57
N GLU A 11 14.67 -1.49 -2.85
CA GLU A 11 15.82 -1.46 -1.93
C GLU A 11 15.55 -0.60 -0.70
N ASP A 12 14.88 0.54 -0.85
CA ASP A 12 14.45 1.37 0.28
C ASP A 12 13.48 0.59 1.19
N LEU A 13 12.51 -0.11 0.59
CA LEU A 13 11.57 -0.93 1.35
C LEU A 13 12.22 -2.15 2.00
N LEU A 14 13.23 -2.75 1.37
CA LEU A 14 14.00 -3.84 1.95
C LEU A 14 14.76 -3.36 3.19
N ALA A 15 15.39 -2.19 3.14
CA ALA A 15 16.03 -1.57 4.30
C ALA A 15 15.01 -1.22 5.40
N ASN A 16 13.80 -0.77 5.02
CA ASN A 16 12.72 -0.49 5.95
C ASN A 16 12.23 -1.74 6.72
N LEU A 17 12.43 -2.95 6.21
CA LEU A 17 12.11 -4.17 6.96
C LEU A 17 12.96 -4.32 8.23
N GLU A 18 14.18 -3.77 8.22
CA GLU A 18 15.06 -3.78 9.39
C GLU A 18 14.81 -2.57 10.30
N SER A 19 14.58 -1.38 9.73
CA SER A 19 14.43 -0.16 10.52
C SER A 19 13.03 0.02 11.12
N GLY A 20 11.98 -0.36 10.39
CA GLY A 20 10.59 -0.18 10.81
C GLY A 20 10.15 1.29 10.88
N ASP A 21 10.85 2.20 10.20
CA ASP A 21 10.59 3.64 10.27
C ASP A 21 9.33 4.06 9.49
N GLU A 22 8.99 3.31 8.44
CA GLU A 22 7.88 3.60 7.55
C GLU A 22 6.83 2.48 7.58
N LEU A 23 5.55 2.85 7.72
CA LEU A 23 4.44 1.92 7.52
C LEU A 23 4.09 1.84 6.04
N VAL A 24 4.15 0.65 5.46
CA VAL A 24 3.74 0.38 4.08
C VAL A 24 2.26 0.00 4.03
N LEU A 25 1.47 0.73 3.24
CA LEU A 25 0.05 0.46 3.01
C LEU A 25 -0.16 -0.12 1.60
N ASP A 26 -0.77 -1.31 1.54
CA ASP A 26 -1.07 -2.00 0.28
C ASP A 26 -2.54 -1.80 -0.11
N ALA A 27 -2.76 -1.18 -1.28
CA ALA A 27 -4.07 -0.87 -1.83
C ALA A 27 -4.81 -2.04 -2.49
N ARG A 28 -4.18 -3.24 -2.60
CA ARG A 28 -4.78 -4.41 -3.25
C ARG A 28 -5.99 -4.93 -2.46
N ALA A 29 -6.85 -5.66 -3.15
CA ALA A 29 -7.92 -6.40 -2.50
C ALA A 29 -7.34 -7.42 -1.50
N ASN A 30 -7.95 -7.54 -0.32
CA ASN A 30 -7.45 -8.38 0.75
C ASN A 30 -7.11 -9.82 0.33
N PRO A 31 -7.93 -10.54 -0.48
CA PRO A 31 -7.58 -11.90 -0.92
C PRO A 31 -6.25 -12.00 -1.67
N ARG A 32 -5.84 -10.96 -2.39
CA ARG A 32 -4.52 -10.90 -3.06
C ARG A 32 -3.40 -10.62 -2.08
N TYR A 33 -3.64 -9.72 -1.14
CA TYR A 33 -2.70 -9.38 -0.08
C TYR A 33 -2.36 -10.59 0.81
N VAL A 34 -3.37 -11.33 1.27
CA VAL A 34 -3.15 -12.54 2.10
C VAL A 34 -2.67 -13.75 1.29
N GLY A 35 -2.63 -13.64 -0.05
CA GLY A 35 -2.13 -14.66 -0.95
C GLY A 35 -3.13 -15.79 -1.30
N VAL A 36 -4.41 -15.62 -0.97
CA VAL A 36 -5.49 -16.59 -1.28
C VAL A 36 -5.91 -16.50 -2.75
N ALA A 37 -6.03 -15.28 -3.29
CA ALA A 37 -6.33 -15.04 -4.69
C ALA A 37 -5.03 -14.89 -5.49
N PRO A 38 -4.96 -15.44 -6.71
CA PRO A 38 -3.79 -15.28 -7.56
C PRO A 38 -3.66 -13.83 -8.02
N GLU A 39 -2.42 -13.45 -8.32
CA GLU A 39 -2.13 -12.18 -8.95
C GLU A 39 -2.54 -12.19 -10.44
N PRO A 40 -3.04 -11.07 -11.01
CA PRO A 40 -3.52 -11.04 -12.40
C PRO A 40 -2.42 -11.32 -13.44
N ARG A 41 -1.15 -11.08 -13.07
CA ARG A 41 0.00 -11.31 -13.95
C ARG A 41 0.52 -12.74 -13.72
N PRO A 42 0.59 -13.59 -14.77
CA PRO A 42 1.11 -14.94 -14.63
C PRO A 42 2.53 -14.99 -14.07
N GLY A 43 2.81 -15.97 -13.22
CA GLY A 43 4.14 -16.21 -12.66
C GLY A 43 4.52 -15.32 -11.47
N MET A 44 3.67 -14.38 -11.08
CA MET A 44 3.92 -13.54 -9.91
C MET A 44 3.59 -14.27 -8.60
N ARG A 45 4.44 -14.11 -7.58
CA ARG A 45 4.23 -14.74 -6.26
C ARG A 45 3.01 -14.13 -5.56
N SER A 46 2.33 -14.95 -4.77
CA SER A 46 1.17 -14.54 -3.93
C SER A 46 1.64 -14.14 -2.54
N GLY A 47 0.95 -13.16 -1.92
CA GLY A 47 1.28 -12.65 -0.59
C GLY A 47 1.46 -11.13 -0.58
N HIS A 48 2.19 -10.65 0.42
CA HIS A 48 2.46 -9.23 0.64
C HIS A 48 3.88 -8.97 1.17
N ILE A 49 4.24 -7.68 1.20
CA ILE A 49 5.52 -7.18 1.72
C ILE A 49 5.51 -7.36 3.24
N PRO A 50 6.53 -7.98 3.87
CA PRO A 50 6.56 -8.15 5.32
C PRO A 50 6.36 -6.83 6.08
N GLY A 51 5.55 -6.85 7.13
CA GLY A 51 5.29 -5.66 7.95
C GLY A 51 4.40 -4.57 7.31
N SER A 52 3.93 -4.79 6.08
CA SER A 52 2.91 -3.91 5.48
C SER A 52 1.53 -4.13 6.12
N ALA A 53 0.61 -3.20 5.87
CA ALA A 53 -0.80 -3.30 6.23
C ALA A 53 -1.69 -3.17 4.99
N ASN A 54 -2.83 -3.85 4.98
CA ASN A 54 -3.76 -3.81 3.85
C ASN A 54 -4.85 -2.75 4.04
N VAL A 55 -4.98 -1.85 3.06
CA VAL A 55 -6.11 -0.91 2.95
C VAL A 55 -6.63 -0.98 1.51
N PRO A 56 -7.54 -1.91 1.19
CA PRO A 56 -8.10 -1.99 -0.16
C PRO A 56 -8.65 -0.63 -0.60
N PHE A 57 -8.26 -0.12 -1.76
CA PHE A 57 -8.66 1.24 -2.17
C PHE A 57 -10.18 1.43 -2.23
N THR A 58 -10.91 0.35 -2.52
CA THR A 58 -12.38 0.30 -2.53
C THR A 58 -12.98 0.61 -1.16
N ASP A 59 -12.26 0.37 -0.07
CA ASP A 59 -12.73 0.67 1.28
C ASP A 59 -12.81 2.17 1.55
N LEU A 60 -12.12 2.99 0.74
CA LEU A 60 -12.15 4.45 0.81
C LEU A 60 -13.25 5.07 -0.05
N LEU A 61 -13.89 4.29 -0.92
CA LEU A 61 -14.86 4.76 -1.90
C LEU A 61 -16.28 4.29 -1.57
N ASP A 62 -17.25 5.17 -1.75
CA ASP A 62 -18.66 4.80 -1.75
C ASP A 62 -18.99 4.04 -3.04
N ALA A 63 -19.50 2.82 -2.90
CA ALA A 63 -19.73 1.93 -4.04
C ALA A 63 -20.87 2.38 -4.98
N ASN A 64 -21.77 3.24 -4.50
CA ASN A 64 -22.92 3.71 -5.29
C ASN A 64 -22.56 4.92 -6.14
N THR A 65 -21.68 5.78 -5.63
CA THR A 65 -21.30 7.06 -6.24
C THR A 65 -19.92 7.03 -6.88
N GLY A 66 -19.04 6.14 -6.44
CA GLY A 66 -17.62 6.13 -6.80
C GLY A 66 -16.80 7.26 -6.16
N CYS A 67 -17.42 8.09 -5.32
CA CYS A 67 -16.75 9.16 -4.60
C CYS A 67 -16.04 8.64 -3.34
N PHE A 68 -15.09 9.42 -2.82
CA PHE A 68 -14.55 9.17 -1.49
C PHE A 68 -15.65 9.19 -0.42
N LYS A 69 -15.53 8.28 0.55
CA LYS A 69 -16.37 8.26 1.75
C LYS A 69 -16.16 9.52 2.60
N PRO A 70 -17.05 9.79 3.58
CA PRO A 70 -16.84 10.87 4.54
C PRO A 70 -15.45 10.79 5.21
N VAL A 71 -14.84 11.95 5.44
CA VAL A 71 -13.49 12.10 6.05
C VAL A 71 -13.30 11.24 7.30
N ALA A 72 -14.32 11.19 8.18
CA ALA A 72 -14.26 10.40 9.42
C ALA A 72 -14.10 8.89 9.16
N GLU A 73 -14.81 8.35 8.15
CA GLU A 73 -14.71 6.94 7.78
C GLU A 73 -13.36 6.61 7.13
N ILE A 74 -12.86 7.49 6.27
CA ILE A 74 -11.53 7.34 5.66
C ILE A 74 -10.46 7.33 6.75
N ARG A 75 -10.54 8.27 7.70
CA ARG A 75 -9.61 8.36 8.83
C ARG A 75 -9.64 7.09 9.68
N GLU A 76 -10.83 6.58 9.99
CA GLU A 76 -10.99 5.33 10.75
C GLU A 76 -10.33 4.14 10.05
N ARG A 77 -10.43 4.05 8.72
CA ARG A 77 -9.79 2.98 7.94
C ARG A 77 -8.27 3.00 8.07
N PHE A 78 -7.66 4.17 7.95
CA PHE A 78 -6.21 4.30 8.12
C PHE A 78 -5.75 4.03 9.55
N VAL A 79 -6.45 4.55 10.56
CA VAL A 79 -6.14 4.26 11.97
C VAL A 79 -6.21 2.77 12.28
N LYS A 80 -7.23 2.06 11.77
CA LYS A 80 -7.34 0.60 11.91
C LYS A 80 -6.18 -0.16 11.25
N ALA A 81 -5.60 0.39 10.19
CA ALA A 81 -4.42 -0.15 9.53
C ALA A 81 -3.09 0.21 10.24
N GLY A 82 -3.15 0.88 11.39
CA GLY A 82 -1.98 1.26 12.17
C GLY A 82 -1.35 2.60 11.76
N VAL A 83 -2.02 3.41 10.93
CA VAL A 83 -1.55 4.76 10.60
C VAL A 83 -1.64 5.65 11.85
N ASP A 84 -0.50 6.18 12.26
CA ASP A 84 -0.36 7.12 13.37
C ASP A 84 0.55 8.29 12.97
N HIS A 85 1.66 8.51 13.66
CA HIS A 85 2.57 9.64 13.43
C HIS A 85 3.84 9.28 12.63
N GLN A 86 3.99 8.02 12.23
CA GLN A 86 5.13 7.53 11.44
C GLN A 86 5.06 7.95 9.97
N SER A 87 6.19 7.82 9.27
CA SER A 87 6.25 8.01 7.82
C SER A 87 5.49 6.89 7.10
N LEU A 88 4.90 7.19 5.94
CA LEU A 88 4.04 6.28 5.21
C LEU A 88 4.58 6.03 3.81
N VAL A 89 4.45 4.78 3.34
CA VAL A 89 4.62 4.42 1.93
C VAL A 89 3.32 3.77 1.46
N VAL A 90 2.83 4.16 0.29
CA VAL A 90 1.69 3.49 -0.36
C VAL A 90 2.17 2.64 -1.52
N SER A 91 1.54 1.48 -1.69
CA SER A 91 1.81 0.54 -2.78
C SER A 91 0.52 -0.13 -3.25
N CYS A 92 0.58 -0.84 -4.38
CA CYS A 92 -0.53 -1.66 -4.85
C CYS A 92 -0.06 -2.81 -5.75
N GLY A 93 -0.84 -3.18 -6.77
CA GLY A 93 -0.42 -4.15 -7.78
C GLY A 93 0.59 -3.59 -8.77
N SER A 94 0.45 -2.34 -9.22
CA SER A 94 1.25 -1.76 -10.30
C SER A 94 1.34 -0.22 -10.23
N GLY A 95 1.35 0.35 -9.04
CA GLY A 95 1.47 1.78 -8.77
C GLY A 95 0.19 2.63 -8.89
N VAL A 96 -0.82 2.22 -9.67
CA VAL A 96 -1.99 3.08 -9.99
C VAL A 96 -2.92 3.30 -8.80
N THR A 97 -3.45 2.23 -8.19
CA THR A 97 -4.42 2.36 -7.09
C THR A 97 -3.81 2.82 -5.77
N ALA A 98 -2.48 2.80 -5.64
CA ALA A 98 -1.78 3.39 -4.49
C ALA A 98 -2.04 4.91 -4.38
N CYS A 99 -2.21 5.60 -5.51
CA CYS A 99 -2.55 7.02 -5.54
C CYS A 99 -3.93 7.32 -4.92
N VAL A 100 -4.86 6.36 -4.89
CA VAL A 100 -6.15 6.52 -4.20
C VAL A 100 -5.96 6.59 -2.69
N LEU A 101 -5.03 5.80 -2.13
CA LEU A 101 -4.67 5.85 -0.72
C LEU A 101 -3.96 7.17 -0.40
N ALA A 102 -3.03 7.61 -1.24
CA ALA A 102 -2.35 8.90 -1.06
C ALA A 102 -3.34 10.07 -1.01
N LEU A 103 -4.29 10.12 -1.95
CA LEU A 103 -5.34 11.14 -1.93
C LEU A 103 -6.29 10.97 -0.72
N GLY A 104 -6.60 9.73 -0.32
CA GLY A 104 -7.39 9.47 0.88
C GLY A 104 -6.73 10.00 2.16
N LEU A 105 -5.41 9.83 2.30
CA LEU A 105 -4.63 10.36 3.42
C LEU A 105 -4.68 11.89 3.45
N GLU A 106 -4.50 12.53 2.30
CA GLU A 106 -4.62 14.00 2.16
C GLU A 106 -6.02 14.48 2.55
N ILE A 107 -7.09 13.86 2.04
CA ILE A 107 -8.48 14.17 2.39
C ILE A 107 -8.74 14.00 3.89
N ALA A 108 -8.11 12.99 4.51
CA ALA A 108 -8.20 12.74 5.95
C ALA A 108 -7.37 13.71 6.82
N GLY A 109 -6.57 14.57 6.20
CA GLY A 109 -5.62 15.46 6.90
C GLY A 109 -4.53 14.67 7.63
N MET A 110 -4.09 13.54 7.05
CA MET A 110 -3.02 12.69 7.55
C MET A 110 -1.70 12.99 6.81
N LEU A 111 -0.60 12.40 7.29
CA LEU A 111 0.72 12.61 6.69
C LEU A 111 0.75 12.18 5.22
N GLU A 112 1.40 13.01 4.38
CA GLU A 112 1.61 12.72 2.97
C GLU A 112 2.54 11.49 2.83
N PRO A 113 2.11 10.43 2.12
CA PRO A 113 2.94 9.24 1.94
C PRO A 113 3.93 9.41 0.79
N LYS A 114 4.98 8.60 0.80
CA LYS A 114 5.75 8.29 -0.41
C LYS A 114 5.06 7.18 -1.20
N LEU A 115 5.40 7.04 -2.48
CA LEU A 115 4.87 6.01 -3.36
C LEU A 115 5.94 4.96 -3.67
N TYR A 116 5.63 3.68 -3.51
CA TYR A 116 6.41 2.61 -4.13
C TYR A 116 5.77 2.21 -5.47
N ASP A 117 6.30 2.77 -6.57
CA ASP A 117 5.70 2.63 -7.90
C ASP A 117 5.95 1.26 -8.56
N GLY A 118 7.10 0.63 -8.26
CA GLY A 118 7.39 -0.77 -8.60
C GLY A 118 6.34 -1.73 -8.08
N SER A 119 5.80 -1.44 -6.89
CA SER A 119 4.62 -2.09 -6.33
C SER A 119 4.79 -3.62 -6.21
N TRP A 120 3.68 -4.35 -6.01
CA TRP A 120 3.72 -5.82 -5.99
C TRP A 120 4.19 -6.41 -7.33
N SER A 121 4.04 -5.70 -8.45
CA SER A 121 4.57 -6.15 -9.74
C SER A 121 6.09 -6.36 -9.72
N GLU A 122 6.84 -5.43 -9.12
CA GLU A 122 8.28 -5.57 -8.93
C GLU A 122 8.57 -6.52 -7.77
N TRP A 123 7.99 -6.27 -6.59
CA TRP A 123 8.30 -7.06 -5.39
C TRP A 123 7.96 -8.55 -5.56
N GLY A 124 6.76 -8.84 -6.02
CA GLY A 124 6.24 -10.20 -6.22
C GLY A 124 6.94 -10.97 -7.34
N SER A 125 7.65 -10.30 -8.25
CA SER A 125 8.42 -10.96 -9.34
C SER A 125 9.89 -11.21 -9.02
N ARG A 126 10.40 -10.62 -7.93
CA ARG A 126 11.81 -10.69 -7.50
C ARG A 126 12.06 -11.76 -6.44
N ASP A 127 12.62 -12.89 -6.81
CA ASP A 127 12.86 -14.01 -5.89
C ASP A 127 13.83 -13.69 -4.73
N ASP A 128 14.62 -12.62 -4.85
CA ASP A 128 15.52 -12.11 -3.81
C ASP A 128 14.80 -11.35 -2.68
N LEU A 129 13.53 -10.96 -2.88
CA LEU A 129 12.76 -10.20 -1.89
C LEU A 129 11.82 -11.11 -1.06
N PRO A 130 11.73 -10.88 0.27
CA PRO A 130 10.93 -11.70 1.16
C PRO A 130 9.43 -11.47 0.98
N ILE A 131 8.61 -12.49 1.25
CA ILE A 131 7.14 -12.41 1.17
C ILE A 131 6.50 -13.02 2.42
N VAL A 132 5.30 -12.54 2.76
CA VAL A 132 4.43 -13.13 3.79
C VAL A 132 3.08 -13.49 3.16
N THR A 133 2.43 -14.53 3.69
CA THR A 133 1.06 -14.94 3.34
C THR A 133 0.23 -15.09 4.61
N GLY A 134 -1.08 -14.92 4.52
CA GLY A 134 -1.97 -14.88 5.69
C GLY A 134 -2.10 -13.48 6.28
N ASP A 135 -2.68 -13.43 7.49
CA ASP A 135 -2.86 -12.21 8.30
C ASP A 135 -1.66 -11.96 9.22
#